data_AF-A0A7G7MEZ9-F1
#
_entry.id   AF-A0A7G7MEZ9-F1
#
_cell.length_a   1.000
_cell.length_b   1.000
_cell.length_c   1.000
_cell.angle_alpha   90.00
_cell.angle_beta   90.00
_cell.angle_gamma   90.00
#
_symmetry.space_group_name_H-M   'P 1'
#
loop_
_entity.id
_entity.type
_entity.pdbx_description
1 polymer ?
#
loop_
_entity_poly.entity_id
_entity_poly.type
_entity_poly.pdbx_seq_one_letter_code
_entity_poly.pdbx_strand_id
1 'polypeptide(L)' 'MDTSRSSTALAERTVLDRLIQSGIAPDRAIEHIMGGWVLVDGEQVRDPQASAEPPAKVELRSIPRR' A
#
# COMPACT_ATOMS: atom_id res chain seq x y z
N MET A 1 -3.70 12.37 -32.01
CA MET A 1 -4.39 12.65 -30.73
C MET A 1 -3.75 11.74 -29.69
N ASP A 2 -2.61 12.15 -29.15
CA ASP A 2 -1.85 11.39 -28.15
C ASP A 2 -2.21 11.97 -26.77
N THR A 3 -3.29 11.46 -26.17
CA THR A 3 -3.75 11.89 -24.86
C THR A 3 -4.01 10.64 -24.03
N SER A 4 -3.06 10.25 -23.17
CA SER A 4 -3.27 9.43 -21.94
C SER A 4 -1.96 8.86 -21.35
N ARG A 5 -0.95 9.70 -21.08
CA ARG A 5 0.28 9.23 -20.38
C ARG A 5 0.61 9.98 -19.08
N SER A 6 -0.36 10.70 -18.50
CA SER A 6 -0.10 11.66 -17.41
C SER A 6 -0.86 11.41 -16.10
N SER A 7 -1.12 10.16 -15.70
CA SER A 7 -1.79 9.89 -14.40
C SER A 7 -1.08 8.90 -13.47
N THR A 8 0.06 8.30 -13.85
CA THR A 8 0.73 7.30 -13.01
C THR A 8 1.47 7.87 -11.79
N ALA A 9 1.78 9.17 -11.75
CA ALA A 9 2.54 9.77 -10.66
C ALA A 9 1.70 10.16 -9.42
N LEU A 10 0.36 10.20 -9.53
CA LEU A 10 -0.54 10.51 -8.40
C LEU A 10 -1.04 9.25 -7.68
N ALA A 11 -0.83 8.08 -8.29
CA ALA A 11 -1.46 6.84 -7.87
C ALA A 11 -0.72 6.11 -6.75
N GLU A 12 0.44 6.59 -6.27
CA GLU A 12 1.26 5.90 -5.26
C GLU A 12 1.42 6.73 -3.99
N ARG A 13 0.32 7.27 -3.46
CA ARG A 13 0.37 8.17 -2.31
C ARG A 13 0.02 7.47 -1.00
N THR A 14 -0.76 6.41 -1.07
CA THR A 14 -1.27 5.74 0.13
C THR A 14 -0.70 4.35 0.31
N VAL A 15 -0.78 3.85 1.54
CA VAL A 15 -0.42 2.46 1.84
C VAL A 15 -1.20 1.48 0.97
N LEU A 16 -2.50 1.70 0.79
CA LEU A 16 -3.34 0.84 -0.04
C LEU A 16 -2.84 0.81 -1.49
N ASP A 17 -2.56 1.97 -2.07
CA ASP A 17 -2.07 2.08 -3.44
C ASP A 17 -0.76 1.31 -3.64
N ARG A 18 0.19 1.47 -2.71
CA ARG A 18 1.48 0.80 -2.74
C ARG A 18 1.35 -0.72 -2.67
N LEU A 19 0.41 -1.22 -1.87
CA LEU A 19 0.12 -2.65 -1.79
C LEU A 19 -0.52 -3.18 -3.08
N ILE A 20 -1.48 -2.44 -3.66
CA ILE A 20 -2.10 -2.81 -4.94
C ILE A 20 -1.06 -2.84 -6.06
N GLN A 21 -0.18 -1.83 -6.12
CA GLN A 21 0.91 -1.77 -7.09
C GLN A 21 1.88 -2.96 -6.94
N SER A 22 2.12 -3.43 -5.72
CA SER A 22 2.94 -4.61 -5.46
C SER A 22 2.31 -5.94 -5.91
N GLY A 23 1.07 -5.90 -6.41
CA GLY A 23 0.33 -7.06 -6.91
C GLY A 23 -0.60 -7.69 -5.88
N ILE A 24 -0.85 -7.05 -4.74
CA ILE A 24 -1.79 -7.54 -3.74
C ILE A 24 -3.21 -7.11 -4.14
N ALA A 25 -4.15 -8.05 -4.13
CA ALA A 25 -5.55 -7.74 -4.40
C ALA A 25 -6.10 -6.68 -3.41
N PRO A 26 -6.89 -5.68 -3.85
CA PRO A 26 -7.36 -4.60 -2.99
C PRO A 26 -8.01 -5.07 -1.68
N ASP A 27 -8.90 -6.07 -1.75
CA ASP A 27 -9.57 -6.63 -0.56
C ASP A 27 -8.55 -7.23 0.42
N ARG A 28 -7.55 -7.96 -0.10
CA ARG A 28 -6.47 -8.51 0.72
C ARG A 28 -5.60 -7.41 1.31
N ALA A 29 -5.26 -6.38 0.54
CA ALA A 29 -4.47 -5.26 1.05
C ALA A 29 -5.19 -4.61 2.24
N ILE A 30 -6.50 -4.36 2.12
CA ILE A 30 -7.34 -3.81 3.20
C ILE A 30 -7.32 -4.75 4.41
N GLU A 31 -7.52 -6.05 4.25
CA GLU A 31 -7.45 -7.01 5.36
C GLU A 31 -6.10 -6.99 6.08
N HIS A 32 -4.99 -6.87 5.34
CA HIS A 32 -3.65 -6.83 5.94
C HIS A 32 -3.41 -5.52 6.69
N ILE A 33 -3.83 -4.38 6.11
CA ILE A 33 -3.74 -3.07 6.77
C ILE A 33 -4.56 -3.07 8.05
N MET A 34 -5.85 -3.42 7.95
CA MET A 34 -6.78 -3.45 9.10
C MET A 34 -6.36 -4.46 10.16
N GLY A 35 -5.75 -5.58 9.75
CA GLY A 35 -5.17 -6.58 10.64
C GLY A 35 -3.87 -6.14 11.34
N GLY A 36 -3.32 -4.97 10.99
CA GLY A 36 -2.06 -4.46 11.55
C GLY A 36 -0.83 -5.20 11.02
N TRP A 37 -0.89 -5.77 9.82
CA TRP A 37 0.23 -6.52 9.23
C TRP A 37 1.12 -5.66 8.35
N VAL A 38 0.80 -4.38 8.19
CA VAL A 38 1.55 -3.46 7.33
C VAL A 38 2.40 -2.51 8.16
N LEU A 39 3.66 -2.37 7.75
CA LEU A 39 4.58 -1.39 8.30
C LEU A 39 4.92 -0.34 7.25
N VAL A 40 5.01 0.92 7.65
CA VAL A 40 5.56 2.02 6.86
C VAL A 40 6.75 2.58 7.63
N ASP A 41 7.94 2.51 7.06
CA ASP A 41 9.20 2.92 7.71
C ASP A 41 9.41 2.30 9.11
N GLY A 42 8.87 1.09 9.31
CA GLY A 42 8.93 0.34 10.57
C GLY A 42 7.76 0.59 11.52
N GLU A 43 6.87 1.54 11.23
CA GLU A 43 5.69 1.85 12.03
C GLU A 43 4.47 1.07 11.57
N GLN A 44 3.71 0.50 12.50
CA GLN A 44 2.48 -0.23 12.17
C GLN A 44 1.40 0.74 11.71
N VAL A 45 0.91 0.53 10.49
CA VAL A 45 -0.18 1.33 9.91
C VAL A 45 -1.43 0.49 9.74
N ARG A 46 -2.56 1.04 10.18
CA ARG A 46 -3.90 0.44 10.06
C ARG A 46 -4.88 1.28 9.25
N ASP A 47 -4.42 2.42 8.75
CA ASP A 47 -5.21 3.29 7.89
C ASP A 47 -4.81 3.06 6.43
N PRO A 48 -5.71 2.55 5.56
CA PRO A 48 -5.42 2.38 4.13
C PRO A 48 -5.13 3.70 3.42
N GLN A 49 -5.58 4.84 3.95
CA GLN A 49 -5.37 6.17 3.39
C GLN A 49 -4.14 6.88 3.97
N ALA A 50 -3.41 6.23 4.89
CA ALA A 50 -2.15 6.77 5.39
C ALA A 50 -1.17 7.01 4.24
N SER A 51 -0.41 8.10 4.37
CA SER A 51 0.60 8.45 3.37
C SER A 51 1.72 7.42 3.33
N ALA A 52 2.11 7.04 2.13
CA ALA A 52 3.23 6.14 1.83
C ALA A 52 4.01 6.65 0.60
N GLU A 53 4.18 7.97 0.52
CA GLU A 53 4.92 8.62 -0.55
C GLU A 53 6.39 8.18 -0.54
N PRO A 54 7.01 7.92 -1.72
CA PRO A 54 8.44 7.66 -1.78
C PRO A 54 9.26 8.78 -1.10
N PRO A 55 10.30 8.45 -0.31
CA PRO A 55 11.00 7.16 -0.26
C PRO A 55 10.45 6.16 0.78
N ALA A 56 9.26 6.37 1.33
CA ALA A 56 8.71 5.51 2.38
C ALA A 56 8.70 4.03 2.00
N LYS A 57 9.17 3.20 2.93
CA LYS A 57 9.26 1.74 2.76
C LYS A 57 8.01 1.09 3.32
N VAL A 58 7.23 0.47 2.44
CA VAL A 58 6.03 -0.30 2.81
C VAL A 58 6.40 -1.79 2.90
N GLU A 59 6.16 -2.40 4.06
CA GLU A 59 6.46 -3.81 4.31
C GLU A 59 5.21 -4.57 4.75
N LEU A 60 5.02 -5.77 4.20
CA LEU A 60 3.95 -6.68 4.58
C LEU A 60 4.52 -7.77 5.50
N ARG A 61 4.04 -7.85 6.74
CA ARG A 61 4.36 -8.94 7.65
C ARG A 61 3.47 -10.14 7.36
N SER A 62 4.05 -11.34 7.30
CA SER A 62 3.28 -12.56 7.16
C SER A 62 2.46 -12.82 8.43
N ILE A 63 1.17 -13.09 8.27
CA ILE A 63 0.32 -13.60 9.34
C ILE A 63 0.90 -14.95 9.77
N PRO A 64 1.22 -15.18 11.07
CA PRO A 64 1.67 -16.49 11.52
C PRO A 64 0.58 -17.51 11.21
N ARG A 65 0.88 -18.45 10.29
CA ARG A 65 0.00 -19.59 10.03
C ARG A 65 -0.03 -20.44 11.30
N ARG A 66 -1.14 -20.42 12.02
CA ARG A 66 -1.44 -21.38 13.08
C ARG A 66 -2.01 -22.66 12.50
#